data_AF-A0A914DC03-F1
#
_entry.id   AF-A0A914DC03-F1
#
_cell.length_a   1.000
_cell.length_b   1.000
_cell.length_c   1.000
_cell.angle_alpha   90.00
_cell.angle_beta   90.00
_cell.angle_gamma   90.00
#
_symmetry.space_group_name_H-M   'P 1'
#
loop_
_entity.id
_entity.type
_entity.pdbx_description
1 polymer ?
#
loop_
_entity_poly.entity_id
_entity_poly.type
_entity_poly.pdbx_seq_one_letter_code
_entity_poly.pdbx_strand_id
1 'polypeptide(L)'
;MGFGTNSMNISALVNKGCLILSDELNHASLVLGMRLSKADVVIFKHNDAVDLEKKLRNAFIRGFHKNQKHYSKILIVVEGIYSMEGTITNLPAMIEVKKKYNAYLFLDEAHSI
;
A
#
# COMPACT_ATOMS: atom_id res chain seq x y z
N MET A 1 5.29 13.78 15.44
CA MET A 1 4.63 14.65 14.42
C MET A 1 4.48 13.95 13.06
N GLY A 2 4.11 12.66 12.99
CA GLY A 2 3.93 11.93 11.71
C GLY A 2 2.47 11.78 11.26
N PHE A 3 1.51 11.84 12.20
CA PHE A 3 0.10 11.53 11.94
C PHE A 3 -0.51 12.40 10.84
N GLY A 4 -0.38 13.73 10.94
CA GLY A 4 -0.96 14.66 9.96
C GLY A 4 -0.38 14.50 8.56
N THR A 5 0.93 14.30 8.47
CA THR A 5 1.65 14.07 7.20
C THR A 5 1.14 12.81 6.50
N ASN A 6 1.05 11.69 7.21
CA ASN A 6 0.60 10.42 6.66
C ASN A 6 -0.87 10.45 6.25
N SER A 7 -1.72 11.05 7.09
CA SER A 7 -3.16 11.13 6.81
C SER A 7 -3.52 12.07 5.66
N MET A 8 -2.69 13.07 5.33
CA MET A 8 -2.92 13.98 4.21
C MET A 8 -2.17 13.62 2.92
N ASN A 9 -0.99 13.00 3.00
CA ASN A 9 -0.18 12.74 1.80
C ASN A 9 -0.76 11.63 0.93
N ILE A 10 -1.29 10.55 1.53
CA ILE A 10 -1.83 9.43 0.75
C ILE A 10 -2.98 9.88 -0.14
N SER A 11 -3.89 10.72 0.36
CA SER A 11 -5.04 11.22 -0.40
C SER A 11 -4.66 12.19 -1.52
N ALA A 12 -3.45 12.76 -1.51
CA ALA A 12 -2.92 13.55 -2.62
C ALA A 12 -2.30 12.66 -3.73
N LEU A 13 -1.76 11.49 -3.38
CA LEU A 13 -1.06 10.60 -4.31
C LEU A 13 -2.02 9.70 -5.10
N VAL A 14 -3.08 9.25 -4.44
CA VAL A 14 -4.07 8.30 -4.96
C VAL A 14 -5.49 8.79 -4.68
N ASN A 15 -6.40 8.43 -5.57
CA ASN A 15 -7.80 8.85 -5.54
C ASN A 15 -8.73 7.73 -6.04
N LYS A 16 -10.03 8.03 -6.20
CA LYS A 16 -11.01 7.09 -6.76
C LYS A 16 -10.54 6.55 -8.13
N GLY A 17 -10.50 5.23 -8.27
CA GLY A 17 -9.97 4.55 -9.47
C GLY A 17 -8.49 4.19 -9.38
N CYS A 18 -7.83 4.50 -8.27
CA CYS A 18 -6.54 3.91 -7.87
C CYS A 18 -6.77 2.70 -6.95
N LEU A 19 -5.72 1.88 -6.82
CA LEU A 19 -5.66 0.77 -5.87
C LEU A 19 -4.54 1.02 -4.85
N ILE A 20 -4.84 0.76 -3.59
CA ILE A 20 -3.87 0.75 -2.50
C ILE A 20 -3.74 -0.68 -1.97
N LEU A 21 -2.51 -1.18 -1.87
CA LEU A 21 -2.18 -2.40 -1.14
C LEU A 21 -1.52 -2.01 0.18
N SER A 22 -2.21 -2.25 1.29
CA SER A 22 -1.72 -1.93 2.64
C SER A 22 -1.26 -3.17 3.37
N ASP A 23 -0.11 -3.11 4.02
CA ASP A 23 0.22 -4.08 5.06
C ASP A 23 -0.85 -4.06 6.16
N GLU A 24 -1.16 -5.21 6.74
CA GLU A 24 -2.21 -5.35 7.75
C GLU A 24 -1.88 -4.66 9.08
N LEU A 25 -0.59 -4.41 9.35
CA LEU A 25 -0.12 -3.76 10.58
C LEU A 25 0.28 -2.29 10.38
N ASN A 26 -0.06 -1.70 9.23
CA ASN A 26 0.17 -0.28 9.01
C ASN A 26 -0.56 0.59 10.04
N HIS A 27 0.14 1.62 10.51
CA HIS A 27 -0.26 2.52 11.56
C HIS A 27 -1.58 3.24 11.21
N ALA A 28 -2.39 3.51 12.24
CA ALA A 28 -3.72 4.09 12.09
C ALA A 28 -3.74 5.41 11.29
N SER A 29 -2.64 6.18 11.31
CA SER A 29 -2.50 7.41 10.52
C SER A 29 -2.52 7.16 9.01
N LEU A 30 -1.88 6.07 8.55
CA LEU A 30 -1.87 5.66 7.15
C LEU A 30 -3.27 5.18 6.76
N VAL A 31 -3.91 4.38 7.62
CA VAL A 31 -5.27 3.89 7.42
C VAL A 31 -6.27 5.04 7.24
N LEU A 32 -6.14 6.11 8.03
CA LEU A 32 -6.97 7.30 7.86
C LEU A 32 -6.74 7.96 6.49
N GLY A 33 -5.48 8.14 6.07
CA GLY A 33 -5.16 8.73 4.76
C GLY A 33 -5.70 7.90 3.59
N MET A 34 -5.61 6.58 3.68
CA MET A 34 -6.18 5.65 2.71
C MET A 34 -7.70 5.79 2.61
N ARG A 35 -8.41 5.87 3.75
CA ARG A 35 -9.86 6.08 3.78
C ARG A 35 -10.27 7.41 3.15
N LEU A 36 -9.50 8.48 3.40
CA LEU A 36 -9.77 9.80 2.83
C LEU A 36 -9.58 9.85 1.31
N SER A 37 -8.68 9.03 0.76
CA SER A 37 -8.38 8.99 -0.68
C SER A 37 -9.55 8.50 -1.57
N LYS A 38 -10.49 7.72 -1.02
CA LYS A 38 -11.55 7.01 -1.77
C LYS A 38 -11.01 6.03 -2.83
N ALA A 39 -9.74 5.67 -2.78
CA ALA A 39 -9.18 4.59 -3.59
C ALA A 39 -9.68 3.23 -3.09
N ASP A 40 -9.61 2.21 -3.95
CA ASP A 40 -9.85 0.84 -3.51
C ASP A 40 -8.69 0.41 -2.61
N VAL A 41 -8.98 -0.20 -1.46
CA VAL A 41 -7.96 -0.66 -0.51
C VAL A 41 -8.02 -2.17 -0.38
N VAL A 42 -6.89 -2.82 -0.57
CA VAL A 42 -6.70 -4.26 -0.34
C VAL A 42 -5.61 -4.42 0.71
N ILE A 43 -5.93 -5.15 1.77
CA ILE A 43 -4.97 -5.42 2.84
C ILE A 43 -4.21 -6.70 2.49
N PHE A 44 -2.88 -6.73 2.61
CA PHE A 44 -2.04 -7.94 2.51
C PHE A 44 -1.44 -8.31 3.87
N LYS A 45 -1.09 -9.60 4.02
CA LYS A 45 -0.52 -10.12 5.27
C LYS A 45 0.79 -9.44 5.62
N HIS A 46 1.03 -9.29 6.92
CA HIS A 46 2.18 -8.57 7.43
C HIS A 46 3.49 -9.10 6.86
N ASN A 47 4.26 -8.22 6.22
CA ASN A 47 5.58 -8.50 5.65
C ASN A 47 5.60 -9.69 4.65
N ASP A 48 4.47 -10.03 4.05
CA ASP A 48 4.32 -11.19 3.15
C ASP A 48 4.25 -10.74 1.68
N ALA A 49 5.42 -10.77 1.02
CA ALA A 49 5.54 -10.42 -0.40
C ALA A 49 4.77 -11.39 -1.33
N VAL A 50 4.54 -12.64 -0.91
CA VAL A 50 3.81 -13.63 -1.70
C VAL A 50 2.31 -13.33 -1.69
N ASP A 51 1.76 -13.00 -0.51
CA ASP A 51 0.37 -12.57 -0.40
C ASP A 51 0.14 -11.21 -1.08
N LEU A 52 1.10 -10.29 -0.98
CA LEU A 52 1.11 -9.04 -1.74
C LEU A 52 1.00 -9.31 -3.26
N GLU A 53 1.90 -10.12 -3.81
CA GLU A 53 1.89 -10.46 -5.24
C GLU A 53 0.58 -11.12 -5.67
N LYS A 54 0.07 -12.05 -4.86
CA LYS A 54 -1.21 -12.72 -5.11
C LYS A 54 -2.37 -11.72 -5.17
N LYS A 55 -2.43 -10.78 -4.23
CA LYS A 55 -3.48 -9.74 -4.17
C LYS A 55 -3.37 -8.78 -5.35
N LEU A 56 -2.16 -8.40 -5.72
CA LEU A 56 -1.88 -7.53 -6.85
C LEU A 56 -2.29 -8.20 -8.18
N ARG A 57 -1.91 -9.47 -8.39
CA ARG A 57 -2.34 -10.27 -9.55
C ARG A 57 -3.87 -10.39 -9.64
N ASN A 58 -4.54 -10.66 -8.52
CA ASN A 58 -5.99 -10.74 -8.47
C ASN A 58 -6.66 -9.40 -8.82
N ALA A 59 -6.09 -8.28 -8.38
CA ALA A 59 -6.59 -6.96 -8.72
C ALA A 59 -6.46 -6.65 -10.22
N PHE A 60 -5.34 -7.04 -10.85
CA PHE A 60 -5.17 -6.96 -12.31
C PHE A 60 -6.23 -7.77 -13.07
N ILE A 61 -6.51 -9.00 -12.63
CA ILE A 61 -7.50 -9.88 -13.28
C ILE A 61 -8.93 -9.36 -13.07
N ARG A 62 -9.25 -8.85 -11.88
CA ARG A 62 -10.58 -8.34 -11.54
C ARG A 62 -10.88 -6.98 -12.18
N GLY A 63 -9.88 -6.14 -12.37
CA GLY A 63 -10.01 -4.87 -13.10
C GLY A 63 -10.65 -5.07 -14.48
N PHE A 64 -10.33 -6.18 -15.16
CA PHE A 64 -10.89 -6.53 -16.47
C PHE A 64 -12.40 -6.83 -16.47
N HIS A 65 -13.00 -7.29 -15.35
CA HIS A 65 -14.34 -7.88 -15.34
C HIS A 65 -15.48 -6.90 -15.03
N LYS A 66 -15.20 -5.72 -14.45
CA LYS A 66 -16.25 -4.81 -13.93
C LYS A 66 -16.62 -3.65 -14.86
N ASN A 67 -16.32 -3.71 -16.16
CA ASN A 67 -16.38 -2.56 -17.08
C ASN A 67 -15.55 -1.34 -16.61
N GLN A 68 -14.62 -1.54 -15.67
CA GLN A 68 -13.70 -0.50 -15.22
C GLN A 68 -12.39 -0.68 -15.96
N LYS A 69 -11.84 0.41 -16.49
CA LYS A 69 -10.46 0.44 -16.99
C LYS A 69 -9.51 0.03 -15.85
N HIS A 70 -8.34 -0.47 -16.23
CA HIS A 70 -7.21 -0.68 -15.32
C HIS A 70 -7.09 0.44 -14.28
N TYR A 71 -6.73 0.08 -13.04
CA TYR A 71 -6.40 1.07 -12.01
C TYR A 71 -5.38 2.07 -12.56
N SER A 72 -5.66 3.36 -12.42
CA SER A 72 -4.80 4.42 -12.96
C SER A 72 -3.43 4.45 -12.25
N LYS A 73 -3.42 4.13 -10.95
CA LYS A 73 -2.23 3.89 -10.15
C LYS A 73 -2.47 2.76 -9.15
N ILE A 74 -1.39 2.04 -8.86
CA ILE A 74 -1.33 1.04 -7.79
C ILE A 74 -0.26 1.50 -6.81
N LEU A 75 -0.62 1.67 -5.54
CA LEU A 75 0.28 2.11 -4.47
C LEU A 75 0.38 1.03 -3.39
N ILE A 76 1.59 0.54 -3.14
CA ILE A 76 1.89 -0.34 -2.01
C ILE A 76 2.30 0.55 -0.84
N VAL A 77 1.74 0.33 0.34
CA VAL A 77 2.00 1.11 1.55
C VAL A 77 2.54 0.19 2.64
N VAL A 78 3.72 0.50 3.16
CA VAL A 78 4.42 -0.25 4.21
C VAL A 78 5.16 0.71 5.15
N GLU A 79 5.47 0.24 6.35
CA GLU A 79 6.39 0.91 7.28
C GLU A 79 7.78 0.27 7.21
N GLY A 80 8.83 1.07 7.33
CA GLY A 80 10.20 0.57 7.42
C GLY A 80 10.40 -0.25 8.70
N ILE A 81 10.03 0.36 9.83
CA ILE A 81 9.97 -0.27 11.15
C ILE A 81 8.54 -0.16 11.67
N TYR A 82 7.90 -1.29 11.91
CA TYR A 82 6.57 -1.35 12.53
C TYR A 82 6.71 -1.15 14.02
N SER A 83 6.29 0.01 14.51
CA SER A 83 6.57 0.45 15.89
C SER A 83 5.90 -0.40 16.97
N MET A 84 4.75 -1.01 16.67
CA MET A 84 4.00 -1.82 17.64
C MET A 84 4.59 -3.23 17.77
N GLU A 85 5.06 -3.80 16.66
CA GLU A 85 5.57 -5.17 16.59
C GLU A 85 7.10 -5.27 16.66
N GLY A 86 7.81 -4.17 16.39
CA GLY A 86 9.28 -4.14 16.31
C GLY A 86 9.83 -4.88 15.09
N THR A 87 9.01 -5.16 14.09
CA THR A 87 9.41 -5.86 12.86
C THR A 87 9.91 -4.88 11.81
N ILE A 88 10.78 -5.38 10.93
CA ILE A 88 11.36 -4.62 9.82
C ILE A 88 10.77 -5.16 8.51
N THR A 89 10.32 -4.24 7.65
CA THR A 89 9.85 -4.59 6.30
C THR A 89 10.97 -5.28 5.50
N ASN A 90 10.63 -6.38 4.84
CA ASN A 90 11.49 -7.00 3.83
C ASN A 90 11.44 -6.17 2.53
N LEU A 91 12.07 -4.99 2.58
CA LEU A 91 12.04 -4.00 1.51
C LEU A 91 12.53 -4.55 0.17
N PRO A 92 13.60 -5.39 0.09
CA PRO A 92 14.02 -5.99 -1.17
C PRO A 92 12.91 -6.80 -1.85
N ALA A 93 12.18 -7.61 -1.08
CA ALA A 93 11.07 -8.40 -1.62
C ALA A 93 9.91 -7.52 -2.10
N MET A 94 9.57 -6.46 -1.35
CA MET A 94 8.54 -5.50 -1.75
C MET A 94 8.93 -4.75 -3.04
N ILE A 95 10.20 -4.38 -3.19
CA ILE A 95 10.73 -3.72 -4.40
C ILE A 95 10.66 -4.65 -5.61
N GLU A 96 10.95 -5.94 -5.45
CA GLU A 96 10.86 -6.93 -6.52
C GLU A 96 9.43 -7.02 -7.08
N VAL A 97 8.44 -7.20 -6.19
CA VAL A 97 7.02 -7.23 -6.57
C VAL A 97 6.61 -5.90 -7.20
N LYS A 98 7.01 -4.78 -6.60
CA LYS A 98 6.74 -3.44 -7.12
C LYS A 98 7.24 -3.27 -8.56
N LYS A 99 8.47 -3.71 -8.87
CA LYS A 99 9.05 -3.64 -10.21
C LYS A 99 8.32 -4.53 -11.20
N LYS A 100 7.97 -5.76 -10.79
CA LYS A 100 7.29 -6.76 -11.64
C LYS A 100 5.92 -6.27 -12.15
N TYR A 101 5.21 -5.49 -11.33
CA TYR A 101 3.86 -5.02 -11.66
C TYR A 101 3.77 -3.50 -11.95
N ASN A 102 4.91 -2.82 -12.06
CA ASN A 102 4.99 -1.37 -12.26
C ASN A 102 4.13 -0.56 -11.25
N ALA A 103 4.15 -0.96 -9.99
CA ALA A 103 3.44 -0.28 -8.91
C ALA A 103 4.30 0.85 -8.31
N TYR A 104 3.69 1.71 -7.51
CA TYR A 104 4.39 2.64 -6.63
C TYR A 104 4.54 2.04 -5.23
N LEU A 105 5.56 2.47 -4.49
CA LEU A 105 5.78 2.09 -3.11
C LEU A 105 5.85 3.36 -2.26
N PHE A 106 5.02 3.43 -1.23
CA PHE A 106 5.07 4.43 -0.16
C PHE A 106 5.62 3.74 1.07
N LEU A 107 6.82 4.16 1.48
CA LEU A 107 7.52 3.65 2.65
C LEU A 107 7.51 4.72 3.73
N ASP A 108 6.87 4.44 4.86
CA ASP A 108 6.88 5.31 6.03
C ASP A 108 8.07 4.96 6.92
N GLU A 109 8.98 5.92 7.10
CA GLU A 109 10.23 5.79 7.85
C GLU A 109 10.17 6.55 9.18
N ALA A 110 8.97 6.83 9.72
CA ALA A 110 8.81 7.62 10.96
C ALA A 110 9.53 7.03 12.18
N HIS A 111 9.78 5.72 12.20
CA HIS A 111 10.41 4.99 13.29
C HIS A 111 11.82 4.47 12.96
N SER A 112 12.33 4.78 11.77
CA SER A 112 13.66 4.38 11.34
C SER A 112 14.72 5.37 11.84
N ILE A 113 15.85 4.85 12.33
CA ILE A 113 16.98 5.63 12.87
C ILE A 113 18.12 5.63 11.86
#